data_AF-W0F574-F1
#
_entry.id   AF-W0F574-F1
#
_cell.length_a   1.000
_cell.length_b   1.000
_cell.length_c   1.000
_cell.angle_alpha   90.00
_cell.angle_beta   90.00
_cell.angle_gamma   90.00
#
_symmetry.space_group_name_H-M   'P 1'
#
loop_
_entity.id
_entity.type
_entity.pdbx_description
1 polymer ?
#
loop_
_entity_poly.entity_id
_entity_poly.type
_entity_poly.pdbx_seq_one_letter_code
_entity_poly.pdbx_strand_id
1 'polypeptide(L)' 'MGIWDQIAQYLFLKKKDPNAPKSKWIGYMHGINRLSLLLFIIALIIIIVKTLLRH' A
#
# COMPACT_ATOMS: atom_id res chain seq x y z
N MET A 1 -10.69 -15.08 2.22
CA MET A 1 -9.78 -13.95 1.88
C MET A 1 -10.37 -13.20 0.69
N GLY A 2 -11.27 -12.24 0.93
CA GLY A 2 -11.80 -11.39 -0.15
C GLY A 2 -10.83 -10.27 -0.51
N ILE A 3 -10.92 -9.74 -1.74
CA ILE A 3 -10.14 -8.57 -2.20
C ILE A 3 -10.33 -7.38 -1.24
N TRP A 4 -11.56 -7.17 -0.76
CA TRP A 4 -11.91 -6.13 0.21
C TRP A 4 -11.21 -6.28 1.57
N ASP A 5 -11.03 -7.53 2.04
CA ASP A 5 -10.31 -7.80 3.29
C ASP A 5 -8.81 -7.54 3.17
N GLN A 6 -8.23 -7.75 1.99
CA GLN A 6 -6.84 -7.42 1.72
C GLN A 6 -6.66 -5.91 1.73
N ILE A 7 -7.53 -5.17 1.04
CA ILE A 7 -7.50 -3.70 1.00
C ILE A 7 -7.64 -3.13 2.43
N ALA A 8 -8.58 -3.63 3.23
CA ALA A 8 -8.77 -3.17 4.62
C ALA A 8 -7.55 -3.47 5.52
N GLN A 9 -6.87 -4.61 5.32
CA GLN A 9 -5.62 -4.91 6.03
C GLN A 9 -4.44 -4.05 5.55
N TYR A 10 -4.38 -3.71 4.26
CA TYR A 10 -3.37 -2.82 3.69
C TYR A 10 -3.52 -1.37 4.16
N LEU A 11 -4.75 -0.89 4.30
CA LEU A 11 -5.06 0.44 4.83
C LEU A 11 -5.02 0.52 6.37
N PHE A 12 -4.56 -0.54 7.06
CA PHE A 12 -4.56 -0.65 8.52
C PHE A 12 -5.93 -0.54 9.20
N LEU A 13 -7.02 -0.58 8.43
CA LEU A 13 -8.40 -0.48 8.94
C LEU A 13 -8.84 -1.77 9.68
N LYS A 14 -8.14 -2.88 9.43
CA LYS A 14 -8.41 -4.17 10.06
C LYS A 14 -7.16 -4.71 10.72
N LYS A 15 -7.29 -5.18 11.98
CA LYS A 15 -6.21 -5.87 12.69
C LYS A 15 -5.75 -7.08 11.87
N LYS A 16 -4.43 -7.29 11.82
CA LYS A 16 -3.80 -8.43 11.17
C LYS A 16 -4.42 -9.73 11.71
N ASP A 17 -4.75 -10.64 10.81
CA ASP A 17 -5.33 -11.94 11.17
C ASP A 17 -4.43 -12.66 12.20
N PRO A 18 -4.94 -13.01 13.39
CA PRO A 18 -4.16 -13.67 14.43
C PRO A 18 -3.68 -15.07 14.03
N ASN A 19 -4.32 -15.71 13.05
CA ASN A 19 -3.95 -17.01 12.51
C ASN A 19 -2.98 -16.92 11.32
N ALA A 20 -2.60 -15.71 10.90
CA ALA A 20 -1.65 -15.54 9.82
C ALA A 20 -0.28 -16.14 10.18
N PRO A 21 0.40 -16.81 9.23
CA PRO A 21 1.74 -17.32 9.47
C PRO A 21 2.64 -16.17 9.95
N LYS A 22 3.25 -16.34 11.13
CA LYS A 22 4.17 -15.35 11.71
C LYS A 22 5.55 -15.50 11.08
N SER A 23 5.62 -15.34 9.77
CA SER A 23 6.87 -15.37 9.02
C SER A 23 7.38 -13.95 8.79
N LYS A 24 8.69 -13.74 8.97
CA LYS A 24 9.36 -12.45 8.67
C LYS A 24 9.12 -12.02 7.22
N TRP A 25 9.05 -12.99 6.29
CA TRP A 25 8.81 -12.78 4.86
C TRP A 25 7.47 -12.08 4.56
N ILE A 26 6.42 -12.36 5.34
CA ILE A 26 5.11 -11.73 5.18
C ILE A 26 5.17 -10.25 5.62
N GLY A 27 5.98 -9.94 6.64
CA GLY A 27 6.26 -8.56 7.04
C GLY A 27 6.97 -7.77 5.94
N TYR A 28 7.99 -8.38 5.30
CA TYR A 28 8.70 -7.78 4.18
C TYR A 28 7.80 -7.55 2.96
N MET A 29 6.98 -8.53 2.57
CA MET A 29 6.00 -8.37 1.48
C MET A 29 5.08 -7.18 1.72
N HIS A 30 4.58 -7.03 2.95
CA HIS A 30 3.69 -5.93 3.28
C HIS A 30 4.41 -4.58 3.34
N GLY A 31 5.66 -4.55 3.81
CA GLY A 31 6.52 -3.36 3.76
C GLY A 31 6.78 -2.88 2.33
N ILE A 32 7.11 -3.80 1.43
CA ILE A 32 7.32 -3.51 0.00
C ILE A 32 6.05 -2.93 -0.62
N ASN A 33 4.87 -3.49 -0.32
CA ASN A 33 3.61 -3.00 -0.86
C ASN A 33 3.21 -1.60 -0.33
N ARG A 34 3.54 -1.29 0.93
CA ARG A 34 3.35 0.06 1.47
C ARG A 34 4.27 1.06 0.78
N LEU A 35 5.53 0.68 0.56
CA LEU A 35 6.51 1.52 -0.12
C LEU A 35 6.12 1.76 -1.58
N SER A 36 5.66 0.73 -2.30
CA SER A 36 5.22 0.87 -3.69
C SER A 36 4.02 1.80 -3.82
N LEU A 37 3.04 1.71 -2.91
CA LEU A 37 1.88 2.62 -2.89
C LEU A 37 2.30 4.07 -2.61
N LEU A 38 3.22 4.30 -1.66
CA LEU A 38 3.73 5.63 -1.36
C LEU A 38 4.46 6.24 -2.57
N LEU A 39 5.34 5.47 -3.21
CA LEU A 39 6.06 5.91 -4.42
C LEU A 39 5.09 6.20 -5.57
N PHE A 40 4.06 5.37 -5.74
CA PHE A 40 3.03 5.57 -6.75
C PHE A 40 2.25 6.88 -6.54
N ILE A 41 1.82 7.17 -5.31
CA ILE A 41 1.13 8.41 -4.97
C ILE A 41 2.03 9.63 -5.20
N ILE A 42 3.31 9.56 -4.81
CA ILE A 42 4.28 10.63 -5.07
C ILE A 42 4.42 10.87 -6.58
N ALA A 43 4.57 9.81 -7.38
CA ALA A 43 4.66 9.92 -8.82
C ALA A 43 3.40 10.56 -9.43
N LEU A 44 2.20 10.18 -8.97
CA LEU A 44 0.95 10.80 -9.38
C LEU A 44 0.91 12.30 -9.05
N ILE A 45 1.31 12.68 -7.83
CA ILE A 45 1.38 14.10 -7.43
C ILE A 45 2.33 14.86 -8.35
N ILE A 46 3.52 14.33 -8.64
CA ILE A 46 4.50 14.96 -9.54
C ILE A 46 3.91 15.13 -10.94
N ILE A 47 3.25 14.11 -11.48
CA ILE A 47 2.62 14.17 -12.80
C ILE A 47 1.52 15.24 -12.81
N ILE A 48 0.62 15.25 -11.83
CA ILE A 48 -0.47 16.22 -11.73
C ILE A 48 0.07 17.65 -11.63
N VAL A 49 1.01 17.89 -10.71
CA VAL A 49 1.63 19.21 -10.52
C VAL A 49 2.34 19.66 -11.79
N LYS A 50 3.11 18.78 -12.44
CA LYS A 50 3.83 19.10 -13.67
C LYS A 50 2.87 19.35 -14.85
N THR A 51 1.77 18.62 -14.94
CA THR A 51 0.77 18.83 -15.99
C THR A 51 0.00 20.13 -15.77
N LEU A 52 -0.37 20.47 -14.53
CA LEU A 52 -1.13 21.68 -14.21
C LEU A 52 -0.27 22.96 -14.23
N LEU A 53 1.01 22.90 -13.84
CA LEU A 53 1.92 24.05 -13.81
C LEU A 53 2.73 24.27 -15.10
N ARG A 54 2.67 23.35 -16.06
CA ARG A 54 3.35 23.47 -17.37
C ARG A 54 2.42 23.98 -18.48
N HIS A 55 1.13 24.13 -18.19
CA HIS A 55 0.22 24.98 -18.95
C HIS A 55 0.34 26.43 -18.48
#